data_AF-A0A2D9CFY5-F1
#
_entry.id   AF-A0A2D9CFY5-F1
#
_cell.length_a   1.000
_cell.length_b   1.000
_cell.length_c   1.000
_cell.angle_alpha   90.00
_cell.angle_beta   90.00
_cell.angle_gamma   90.00
#
_symmetry.space_group_name_H-M   'P 1'
#
loop_
_entity.id
_entity.type
_entity.pdbx_description
1 polymer ?
#
loop_
_entity_poly.entity_id
_entity_poly.type
_entity_poly.pdbx_seq_one_letter_code
_entity_poly.pdbx_strand_id
1 'polypeptide(L)'
;MFQELIKKSYNLDLVYLLKMIDEQYDVQPLYEDSMKIAALYQSLIRKGLITKDEEKLTTVGKSLLEYVRNSEDNKIVKRKPITTDFEEWWKNYPTTDTWSLDRHKFKGTRALRRGKEECRRKFKAIIEEGDYTAQQLTKALKYEVDVKVQRSIKERKNIMSFMQGSITYLNQRTFEAFIELMDQEKDNPPESASGPTDI
;
A
#
# COMPACT_ATOMS: atom_id res chain seq x y z
N MET A 1 18.69 18.23 7.31
CA MET A 1 18.87 17.40 6.10
C MET A 1 20.17 16.56 6.12
N PHE A 2 21.37 17.13 5.90
CA PHE A 2 22.61 16.35 5.77
C PHE A 2 22.94 15.44 6.97
N GLN A 3 22.74 15.91 8.20
CA GLN A 3 22.94 15.11 9.40
C GLN A 3 22.02 13.87 9.46
N GLU A 4 20.79 13.96 8.93
CA GLU A 4 19.85 12.84 8.89
C GLU A 4 20.21 11.82 7.81
N LEU A 5 20.75 12.27 6.66
CA LEU A 5 21.29 11.38 5.63
C LEU A 5 22.46 10.54 6.20
N ILE A 6 23.39 11.20 6.90
CA ILE A 6 24.54 10.54 7.53
C ILE A 6 24.07 9.52 8.59
N LYS A 7 23.10 9.87 9.44
CA LYS A 7 22.53 8.95 10.44
C LYS A 7 21.94 7.67 9.82
N LYS A 8 21.44 7.74 8.59
CA LYS A 8 20.89 6.59 7.83
C LYS A 8 21.92 5.94 6.90
N SER A 9 23.18 6.34 7.02
CA SER A 9 24.28 5.87 6.18
C SER A 9 24.02 6.08 4.68
N TYR A 10 23.40 7.21 4.33
CA TYR A 10 23.34 7.72 2.96
C TYR A 10 24.40 8.81 2.80
N ASN A 11 25.18 8.73 1.72
CA ASN A 11 26.13 9.77 1.33
C ASN A 11 25.61 10.48 0.06
N LEU A 12 26.23 11.61 -0.28
CA LEU A 12 25.80 12.40 -1.43
C LEU A 12 26.06 11.69 -2.75
N ASP A 13 27.19 10.99 -2.89
CA ASP A 13 27.50 10.22 -4.09
C ASP A 13 26.37 9.21 -4.42
N LEU A 14 25.82 8.55 -3.39
CA LEU A 14 24.73 7.58 -3.52
C LEU A 14 23.40 8.25 -3.85
N VAL A 15 23.09 9.39 -3.23
CA VAL A 15 21.88 10.17 -3.54
C VAL A 15 21.94 10.73 -4.96
N TYR A 16 23.12 11.19 -5.39
CA TYR A 16 23.34 11.71 -6.74
C TYR A 16 23.20 10.61 -7.79
N LEU A 17 23.78 9.43 -7.56
CA LEU A 17 23.60 8.28 -8.44
C LEU A 17 22.13 7.85 -8.53
N LEU A 18 21.41 7.83 -7.41
CA LEU A 18 19.97 7.56 -7.40
C LEU A 18 19.17 8.60 -8.21
N LYS A 19 19.56 9.87 -8.15
CA LYS A 19 18.95 10.95 -8.92
C LYS A 19 19.22 10.80 -10.42
N MET A 20 20.42 10.38 -10.83
CA MET A 20 20.72 10.11 -12.24
C MET A 20 19.81 9.01 -12.80
N ILE A 21 19.55 7.96 -12.02
CA ILE A 21 18.63 6.89 -12.39
C ILE A 21 17.18 7.40 -12.47
N ASP A 22 16.74 8.27 -11.54
CA ASP A 22 15.41 8.91 -11.58
C ASP A 22 15.22 9.76 -12.85
N GLU A 23 16.28 10.44 -13.27
CA GLU A 23 16.31 11.27 -14.48
C GLU A 23 16.56 10.45 -15.77
N GLN A 24 16.54 9.12 -15.68
CA GLN A 24 16.70 8.17 -16.80
C GLN A 24 18.04 8.29 -17.54
N TYR A 25 19.10 8.72 -16.86
CA TYR A 25 20.45 8.63 -17.42
C TYR A 25 20.91 7.18 -17.45
N ASP A 26 21.63 6.82 -18.51
CA ASP A 26 22.36 5.56 -18.57
C ASP A 26 23.56 5.61 -17.61
N VAL A 27 23.44 4.90 -16.48
CA VAL A 27 24.47 4.81 -15.44
C VAL A 27 25.34 3.58 -15.58
N GLN A 28 25.04 2.67 -16.53
CA GLN A 28 25.77 1.42 -16.71
C GLN A 28 27.26 1.64 -17.02
N PRO A 29 27.64 2.54 -17.94
CA PRO A 29 29.05 2.83 -18.20
C PRO A 29 29.80 3.34 -16.95
N LEU A 30 29.10 4.06 -16.07
CA LEU A 30 29.71 4.69 -14.90
C LEU A 30 30.18 3.66 -13.88
N TYR A 31 29.41 2.60 -13.64
CA TYR A 31 29.79 1.57 -12.69
C TYR A 31 30.66 0.46 -13.29
N GLU A 32 30.63 0.24 -14.61
CA GLU A 32 31.52 -0.69 -15.28
C GLU A 32 32.97 -0.21 -15.24
N ASP A 33 33.19 1.10 -15.43
CA ASP A 33 34.54 1.70 -15.47
C ASP A 33 35.09 2.10 -14.09
N SER A 34 34.29 1.99 -13.03
CA SER A 34 34.68 2.43 -11.69
C SER A 34 34.22 1.51 -10.59
N MET A 35 35.19 0.84 -9.95
CA MET A 35 34.95 0.04 -8.74
C MET A 35 34.25 0.84 -7.63
N LYS A 36 34.51 2.15 -7.53
CA LYS A 36 33.85 3.01 -6.54
C LYS A 36 32.36 3.18 -6.88
N ILE A 37 32.03 3.43 -8.14
CA ILE A 37 30.64 3.62 -8.58
C ILE A 37 29.89 2.30 -8.58
N ALA A 38 30.53 1.18 -8.92
CA ALA A 38 29.98 -0.17 -8.73
C ALA A 38 29.59 -0.44 -7.28
N ALA A 39 30.43 -0.07 -6.31
CA ALA A 39 30.10 -0.22 -4.89
C ALA A 39 28.91 0.66 -4.46
N LEU A 40 28.77 1.86 -5.04
CA LEU A 40 27.62 2.74 -4.80
C LEU A 40 26.34 2.16 -5.41
N TYR A 41 26.41 1.67 -6.64
CA TYR A 41 25.30 1.03 -7.34
C TYR A 41 24.80 -0.22 -6.59
N GLN A 42 25.72 -1.10 -6.18
CA GLN A 42 25.37 -2.25 -5.34
C GLN A 42 24.79 -1.83 -3.98
N SER A 43 25.22 -0.67 -3.46
CA SER A 43 24.62 -0.11 -2.25
C SER A 43 23.19 0.38 -2.46
N LEU A 44 22.84 0.90 -3.65
CA LEU A 44 21.46 1.26 -4.00
C LEU A 44 20.55 0.03 -3.99
N ILE A 45 21.00 -1.08 -4.58
CA ILE A 45 20.27 -2.35 -4.59
C ILE A 45 20.13 -2.91 -3.17
N ARG A 46 21.25 -3.01 -2.42
CA ARG A 46 21.25 -3.56 -1.05
C ARG A 46 20.39 -2.75 -0.09
N LYS A 47 20.30 -1.43 -0.28
CA LYS A 47 19.46 -0.53 0.50
C LYS A 47 18.01 -0.46 -0.01
N GLY A 48 17.68 -1.21 -1.07
CA GLY A 48 16.35 -1.29 -1.64
C GLY A 48 15.86 0.01 -2.26
N LEU A 49 16.77 0.85 -2.77
CA LEU A 49 16.44 2.14 -3.38
C LEU A 49 16.09 1.99 -4.86
N ILE A 50 16.67 0.99 -5.52
CA ILE A 50 16.38 0.61 -6.91
C ILE A 50 16.14 -0.90 -7.01
N THR A 51 15.39 -1.32 -8.03
CA THR A 51 15.25 -2.73 -8.40
C THR A 51 16.53 -3.25 -9.05
N LYS A 52 16.91 -4.50 -8.78
CA LYS A 52 18.12 -5.12 -9.33
C LYS A 52 18.09 -5.29 -10.85
N ASP A 53 16.90 -5.56 -11.40
CA ASP A 53 16.78 -6.04 -12.79
C ASP A 53 16.31 -4.96 -13.78
N GLU A 54 15.54 -3.97 -13.32
CA GLU A 54 14.96 -2.92 -14.18
C GLU A 54 15.51 -1.51 -13.93
N GLU A 55 16.45 -1.38 -12.99
CA GLU A 55 16.99 -0.08 -12.52
C GLU A 55 15.92 0.95 -12.12
N LYS A 56 14.68 0.53 -11.85
CA LYS A 56 13.60 1.43 -11.44
C LYS A 56 13.71 1.79 -9.98
N LEU A 57 13.37 3.04 -9.66
CA LEU A 57 13.28 3.49 -8.28
C LEU A 57 12.15 2.78 -7.54
N THR A 58 12.47 2.24 -6.38
CA THR A 58 11.47 1.73 -5.44
C THR A 58 10.76 2.90 -4.75
N THR A 59 9.67 2.61 -4.02
CA THR A 59 9.01 3.60 -3.15
C THR A 59 9.99 4.21 -2.13
N VAL A 60 10.98 3.44 -1.66
CA VAL A 60 12.00 3.91 -0.73
C VAL A 60 12.96 4.89 -1.43
N GLY A 61 13.37 4.57 -2.66
CA GLY A 61 14.19 5.46 -3.50
C GLY A 61 13.49 6.79 -3.79
N LYS A 62 12.23 6.74 -4.23
CA LYS A 62 11.40 7.93 -4.51
C LYS A 62 11.25 8.81 -3.26
N SER A 63 10.92 8.20 -2.11
CA SER A 63 10.78 8.94 -0.85
C SER A 63 12.09 9.58 -0.39
N LEU A 64 13.25 8.95 -0.64
CA LEU A 64 14.55 9.55 -0.34
C LEU A 64 14.82 10.77 -1.22
N LEU A 65 14.54 10.70 -2.53
CA LEU A 65 14.70 11.84 -3.43
C LEU A 65 13.73 12.98 -3.10
N GLU A 66 12.49 12.65 -2.76
CA GLU A 66 11.49 13.62 -2.32
C GLU A 66 11.93 14.34 -1.02
N TYR A 67 12.46 13.59 -0.04
CA TYR A 67 13.06 14.17 1.16
C TYR A 67 14.25 15.10 0.85
N VAL A 68 15.05 14.74 -0.15
CA VAL A 68 16.20 15.56 -0.57
C VAL A 68 15.76 16.82 -1.32
N ARG A 69 14.70 16.74 -2.13
CA ARG A 69 14.11 17.89 -2.85
C ARG A 69 13.39 18.84 -1.90
N ASN A 70 12.65 18.32 -0.93
CA ASN A 70 11.82 19.09 -0.01
C ASN A 70 12.54 19.27 1.33
N SER A 71 13.55 20.14 1.35
CA SER A 71 14.41 20.40 2.52
C SER A 71 13.71 21.01 3.75
N GLU A 72 12.38 21.18 3.73
CA GLU A 72 11.58 21.73 4.83
C GLU A 72 11.11 20.68 5.86
N ASP A 73 11.14 19.39 5.52
CA ASP A 73 10.71 18.35 6.44
C ASP A 73 11.83 17.90 7.39
N ASN A 74 11.83 18.43 8.60
CA ASN A 74 12.83 18.11 9.63
C ASN A 74 12.74 16.70 10.25
N LYS A 75 11.89 15.81 9.73
CA LYS A 75 11.84 14.42 10.22
C LYS A 75 11.53 13.44 9.10
N ILE A 76 12.53 12.65 8.69
CA ILE A 76 12.24 11.34 8.09
C ILE A 76 11.68 10.46 9.20
N VAL A 77 10.34 10.41 9.31
CA VAL A 77 9.65 9.62 10.32
C VAL A 77 10.14 8.17 10.23
N LYS A 78 10.79 7.70 11.31
CA LYS A 78 11.06 6.27 11.50
C LYS A 78 9.70 5.57 11.54
N ARG A 79 9.40 4.73 10.54
CA ARG A 79 8.25 3.82 10.63
C ARG A 79 8.45 2.96 11.88
N LYS A 80 7.42 2.93 12.73
CA LYS A 80 7.30 2.09 13.93
C LYS A 80 7.61 0.61 13.59
N PRO A 81 7.97 -0.22 14.57
CA PRO A 81 8.31 -1.63 14.35
C PRO A 81 7.29 -2.30 13.42
N ILE A 82 7.83 -2.95 12.39
CA ILE A 82 7.11 -3.53 11.25
C ILE A 82 6.09 -4.55 11.77
N THR A 83 4.86 -4.11 11.98
CA THR A 83 3.76 -4.90 11.42
C THR A 83 3.98 -4.75 9.92
N THR A 84 4.27 -5.85 9.22
CA THR A 84 4.42 -5.74 7.77
C THR A 84 3.10 -5.20 7.24
N ASP A 85 3.16 -4.39 6.19
CA ASP A 85 1.98 -3.89 5.48
C ASP A 85 0.94 -5.00 5.23
N PHE A 86 1.43 -6.22 4.99
CA PHE A 86 0.61 -7.43 4.92
C PHE A 86 -0.04 -7.84 6.26
N GLU A 87 0.66 -7.83 7.39
CA GLU A 87 0.05 -8.17 8.69
C GLU A 87 -1.05 -7.19 9.08
N GLU A 88 -0.91 -5.90 8.74
CA GLU A 88 -1.98 -4.93 8.92
C GLU A 88 -3.18 -5.26 8.03
N TRP A 89 -2.97 -5.46 6.73
CA TRP A 89 -4.02 -5.88 5.81
C TRP A 89 -4.71 -7.18 6.26
N TRP A 90 -3.91 -8.19 6.64
CA TRP A 90 -4.37 -9.48 7.13
C TRP A 90 -5.22 -9.36 8.39
N LYS A 91 -4.83 -8.48 9.32
CA LYS A 91 -5.60 -8.21 10.54
C LYS A 91 -6.97 -7.59 10.25
N ASN A 92 -7.08 -6.80 9.18
CA ASN A 92 -8.35 -6.16 8.79
C ASN A 92 -9.27 -7.08 7.97
N TYR A 93 -8.75 -8.15 7.35
CA TYR A 93 -9.59 -9.08 6.58
C TYR A 93 -10.53 -9.84 7.51
N PRO A 94 -11.84 -9.99 7.28
CA PRO A 94 -12.69 -10.75 8.21
C PRO A 94 -12.28 -12.23 8.30
N THR A 95 -12.20 -12.81 9.50
CA THR A 95 -11.86 -14.24 9.65
C THR A 95 -12.98 -15.14 9.13
N THR A 96 -14.23 -14.75 9.38
CA THR A 96 -15.45 -15.40 8.91
C THR A 96 -16.42 -14.34 8.42
N ASP A 97 -17.51 -14.76 7.80
CA ASP A 97 -18.64 -13.90 7.44
C ASP A 97 -19.59 -13.58 8.61
N THR A 98 -19.19 -13.90 9.86
CA THR A 98 -19.92 -13.51 11.07
C THR A 98 -19.64 -12.06 11.42
N TRP A 99 -20.68 -11.27 11.70
CA TRP A 99 -20.53 -9.91 12.21
C TRP A 99 -21.76 -9.46 13.01
N SER A 100 -21.58 -8.40 13.79
CA SER A 100 -22.63 -7.75 14.57
C SER A 100 -22.40 -6.25 14.66
N LEU A 101 -23.46 -5.47 14.44
CA LEU A 101 -23.48 -4.01 14.61
C LEU A 101 -24.83 -3.59 15.19
N ASP A 102 -24.82 -2.89 16.32
CA ASP A 102 -26.00 -2.51 17.10
C ASP A 102 -26.93 -3.71 17.37
N ARG A 103 -28.16 -3.66 16.84
CA ARG A 103 -29.17 -4.72 16.93
C ARG A 103 -29.06 -5.79 15.86
N HIS A 104 -28.20 -5.60 14.86
CA HIS A 104 -28.06 -6.52 13.73
C HIS A 104 -26.94 -7.51 14.01
N LYS A 105 -27.26 -8.80 13.92
CA LYS A 105 -26.29 -9.88 14.14
C LYS A 105 -26.52 -10.98 13.12
N PHE A 106 -25.47 -11.36 12.41
CA PHE A 106 -25.50 -12.48 11.49
C PHE A 106 -24.46 -13.52 11.89
N LYS A 107 -24.93 -14.77 12.02
CA LYS A 107 -24.04 -15.92 12.20
C LYS A 107 -23.45 -16.28 10.83
N GLY A 108 -22.13 -16.36 10.77
CA GLY A 108 -21.43 -16.75 9.56
C GLY A 108 -21.54 -18.24 9.28
N THR A 109 -21.34 -18.60 8.01
CA THR A 109 -21.36 -19.98 7.53
C THR A 109 -20.02 -20.43 7.00
N ARG A 110 -19.03 -19.53 6.83
CA ARG A 110 -17.73 -19.89 6.25
C ARG A 110 -16.54 -19.07 6.75
N ALA A 111 -15.37 -19.69 6.70
CA ALA A 111 -14.09 -19.02 6.90
C ALA A 111 -13.67 -18.28 5.62
N LEU A 112 -13.29 -17.01 5.78
CA LEU A 112 -12.87 -16.10 4.70
C LEU A 112 -11.34 -15.98 4.61
N ARG A 113 -10.63 -15.97 5.73
CA ARG A 113 -9.16 -16.02 5.76
C ARG A 113 -8.65 -17.43 5.46
N ARG A 114 -7.83 -17.59 4.42
CA ARG A 114 -7.17 -18.86 4.07
C ARG A 114 -5.76 -18.61 3.53
N GLY A 115 -4.87 -19.59 3.73
CA GLY A 115 -3.50 -19.60 3.18
C GLY A 115 -2.72 -18.30 3.39
N LYS A 116 -2.42 -17.95 4.65
CA LYS A 116 -1.75 -16.70 5.04
C LYS A 116 -0.44 -16.45 4.26
N GLU A 117 0.41 -17.47 4.13
CA GLU A 117 1.70 -17.35 3.45
C GLU A 117 1.57 -17.18 1.93
N GLU A 118 0.53 -17.76 1.33
CA GLU A 118 0.22 -17.54 -0.09
C GLU A 118 -0.34 -16.14 -0.31
N CYS A 119 -1.26 -15.68 0.55
CA CYS A 119 -1.74 -14.31 0.53
C CYS A 119 -0.58 -13.31 0.71
N ARG A 120 0.38 -13.60 1.59
CA ARG A 120 1.55 -12.74 1.81
C ARG A 120 2.38 -12.60 0.54
N ARG A 121 2.65 -13.71 -0.15
CA ARG A 121 3.38 -13.70 -1.43
C ARG A 121 2.63 -12.90 -2.50
N LYS A 122 1.33 -13.12 -2.64
CA LYS A 122 0.48 -12.39 -3.61
C LYS A 122 0.38 -10.90 -3.31
N PHE A 123 0.15 -10.55 -2.04
CA PHE A 123 0.13 -9.17 -1.59
C PHE A 123 1.47 -8.48 -1.91
N LYS A 124 2.61 -9.12 -1.60
CA LYS A 124 3.92 -8.57 -1.91
C LYS A 124 4.11 -8.34 -3.41
N ALA A 125 3.73 -9.31 -4.24
CA ALA A 125 3.81 -9.18 -5.71
C ALA A 125 2.99 -7.99 -6.22
N ILE A 126 1.74 -7.82 -5.75
CA ILE A 126 0.88 -6.68 -6.14
C ILE A 126 1.51 -5.33 -5.76
N ILE A 127 2.15 -5.24 -4.58
CA ILE A 127 2.84 -4.01 -4.17
C ILE A 127 4.12 -3.76 -4.98
N GLU A 128 4.81 -4.81 -5.39
CA GLU A 128 6.04 -4.73 -6.20
C GLU A 128 5.77 -4.28 -7.65
N GLU A 129 4.58 -4.54 -8.18
CA GLU A 129 4.13 -4.00 -9.49
C GLU A 129 4.12 -2.46 -9.50
N GLY A 130 3.85 -1.84 -8.35
CA GLY A 130 3.93 -0.38 -8.18
C GLY A 130 2.64 0.38 -8.47
N ASP A 131 1.59 -0.29 -8.96
CA ASP A 131 0.28 0.32 -9.26
C ASP A 131 -0.52 0.65 -7.99
N TYR A 132 -0.29 -0.12 -6.91
CA TYR A 132 -1.03 0.02 -5.66
C TYR A 132 -0.12 0.06 -4.45
N THR A 133 -0.54 0.85 -3.46
CA THR A 133 0.08 0.88 -2.14
C THR A 133 -0.66 -0.04 -1.17
N ALA A 134 0.07 -0.53 -0.16
CA ALA A 134 -0.53 -1.33 0.91
C ALA A 134 -1.68 -0.62 1.64
N GLN A 135 -1.58 0.70 1.74
CA GLN A 135 -2.62 1.53 2.34
C GLN A 135 -3.88 1.54 1.48
N GLN A 136 -3.76 1.65 0.14
CA GLN A 136 -4.91 1.54 -0.76
C GLN A 136 -5.58 0.18 -0.63
N LEU A 137 -4.82 -0.92 -0.64
CA LEU A 137 -5.38 -2.26 -0.48
C LEU A 137 -6.11 -2.44 0.87
N THR A 138 -5.57 -1.87 1.94
CA THR A 138 -6.18 -1.93 3.28
C THR A 138 -7.43 -1.06 3.37
N LYS A 139 -7.43 0.13 2.77
CA LYS A 139 -8.60 1.01 2.74
C LYS A 139 -9.72 0.41 1.89
N ALA A 140 -9.41 -0.12 0.71
CA ALA A 140 -10.37 -0.79 -0.17
C ALA A 140 -11.05 -1.98 0.53
N LEU A 141 -10.27 -2.80 1.24
CA LEU A 141 -10.79 -3.90 2.05
C LEU A 141 -11.77 -3.42 3.13
N LYS A 142 -11.41 -2.36 3.87
CA LYS A 142 -12.29 -1.78 4.90
C LYS A 142 -13.58 -1.23 4.29
N TYR A 143 -13.46 -0.56 3.15
CA TYR A 143 -14.59 0.00 2.43
C TYR A 143 -15.54 -1.10 1.93
N GLU A 144 -15.01 -2.18 1.34
CA GLU A 144 -15.84 -3.33 0.96
C GLU A 144 -16.61 -3.90 2.16
N VAL A 145 -15.93 -4.09 3.29
CA VAL A 145 -16.54 -4.62 4.51
C VAL A 145 -17.67 -3.71 4.98
N ASP A 146 -17.45 -2.39 5.00
CA ASP A 146 -18.48 -1.43 5.39
C ASP A 146 -19.68 -1.45 4.43
N VAL A 147 -19.45 -1.37 3.12
CA VAL A 147 -20.51 -1.45 2.10
C VAL A 147 -21.34 -2.73 2.28
N LYS A 148 -20.69 -3.87 2.53
CA LYS A 148 -21.40 -5.14 2.77
C LYS A 148 -22.17 -5.13 4.09
N VAL A 149 -21.65 -4.51 5.14
CA VAL A 149 -22.38 -4.34 6.41
C VAL A 149 -23.62 -3.47 6.20
N GLN A 150 -23.48 -2.30 5.59
CA GLN A 150 -24.60 -1.39 5.31
C GLN A 150 -25.67 -2.06 4.45
N ARG A 151 -25.25 -2.75 3.37
CA ARG A 151 -26.17 -3.52 2.53
C ARG A 151 -26.84 -4.65 3.29
N SER A 152 -26.15 -5.32 4.20
CA SER A 152 -26.74 -6.38 4.99
C SER A 152 -27.82 -5.89 5.95
N ILE A 153 -27.66 -4.67 6.48
CA ILE A 153 -28.69 -4.00 7.28
C ILE A 153 -29.89 -3.66 6.40
N LYS A 154 -29.66 -3.02 5.25
CA LYS A 154 -30.71 -2.62 4.29
C LYS A 154 -31.50 -3.82 3.76
N GLU A 155 -30.82 -4.88 3.36
CA GLU A 155 -31.42 -6.09 2.75
C GLU A 155 -31.84 -7.13 3.80
N ARG A 156 -31.54 -6.92 5.09
CA ARG A 156 -31.77 -7.86 6.20
C ARG A 156 -31.21 -9.27 5.93
N LYS A 157 -30.11 -9.36 5.18
CA LYS A 157 -29.44 -10.60 4.77
C LYS A 157 -27.95 -10.46 4.99
N ASN A 158 -27.26 -11.56 5.34
CA ASN A 158 -25.81 -11.53 5.50
C ASN A 158 -25.09 -11.40 4.14
N ILE A 159 -24.84 -10.20 3.66
CA ILE A 159 -24.12 -9.95 2.40
C ILE A 159 -22.62 -10.26 2.54
N MET A 160 -22.09 -10.24 3.77
CA MET A 160 -20.72 -10.69 4.04
C MET A 160 -20.48 -12.14 3.63
N SER A 161 -21.54 -12.98 3.60
CA SER A 161 -21.45 -14.35 3.13
C SER A 161 -21.03 -14.48 1.66
N PHE A 162 -21.13 -13.40 0.86
CA PHE A 162 -20.65 -13.33 -0.53
C PHE A 162 -19.24 -12.73 -0.67
N MET A 163 -18.62 -12.26 0.41
CA MET A 163 -17.25 -11.73 0.37
C MET A 163 -16.27 -12.82 -0.06
N GLN A 164 -15.34 -12.52 -0.95
CA GLN A 164 -14.40 -13.52 -1.42
C GLN A 164 -13.45 -13.99 -0.29
N GLY A 165 -12.89 -15.19 -0.45
CA GLY A 165 -11.81 -15.63 0.43
C GLY A 165 -10.54 -14.84 0.16
N SER A 166 -9.67 -14.68 1.16
CA SER A 166 -8.50 -13.79 1.10
C SER A 166 -7.56 -14.03 -0.09
N ILE A 167 -7.35 -15.30 -0.49
CA ILE A 167 -6.52 -15.65 -1.66
C ILE A 167 -7.22 -15.24 -2.96
N THR A 168 -8.50 -15.59 -3.10
CA THR A 168 -9.30 -15.27 -4.29
C THR A 168 -9.41 -13.77 -4.48
N TYR A 169 -9.61 -13.02 -3.39
CA TYR A 169 -9.68 -11.56 -3.38
C TYR A 169 -8.42 -10.92 -3.98
N LEU A 170 -7.24 -11.41 -3.61
CA LEU A 170 -5.97 -10.92 -4.16
C LEU A 170 -5.75 -11.39 -5.60
N ASN A 171 -6.06 -12.66 -5.91
CA ASN A 171 -5.87 -13.21 -7.26
C ASN A 171 -6.77 -12.55 -8.31
N GLN A 172 -8.01 -12.24 -7.95
CA GLN A 172 -9.00 -11.61 -8.83
C GLN A 172 -8.95 -10.07 -8.77
N ARG A 173 -8.03 -9.51 -7.97
CA ARG A 173 -7.88 -8.07 -7.77
C ARG A 173 -9.18 -7.35 -7.43
N THR A 174 -10.02 -7.98 -6.63
CA THR A 174 -11.34 -7.47 -6.25
C THR A 174 -11.28 -6.09 -5.57
N PHE A 175 -10.13 -5.74 -4.98
CA PHE A 175 -9.88 -4.42 -4.41
C PHE A 175 -9.94 -3.27 -5.43
N GLU A 176 -9.66 -3.49 -6.72
CA GLU A 176 -9.55 -2.41 -7.72
C GLU A 176 -10.87 -1.66 -7.87
N ALA A 177 -11.98 -2.39 -8.03
CA ALA A 177 -13.31 -1.79 -8.10
C ALA A 177 -13.67 -0.97 -6.85
N PHE A 178 -13.21 -1.40 -5.67
CA PHE A 178 -13.46 -0.65 -4.43
C PHE A 178 -12.55 0.58 -4.28
N ILE A 179 -11.35 0.55 -4.83
CA ILE A 179 -10.49 1.74 -4.93
C ILE A 179 -11.17 2.77 -5.84
N GLU A 180 -11.65 2.35 -7.01
CA GLU A 180 -12.37 3.22 -7.95
C GLU A 180 -13.61 3.86 -7.32
N LEU A 181 -14.45 3.07 -6.64
CA LEU A 181 -15.63 3.58 -5.94
C LEU A 181 -15.26 4.60 -4.86
N MET A 182 -14.21 4.33 -4.08
CA MET A 182 -13.74 5.27 -3.07
C MET A 182 -13.22 6.58 -3.66
N ASP A 183 -12.58 6.54 -4.82
CA ASP A 183 -12.08 7.75 -5.48
C ASP A 183 -13.24 8.56 -6.08
N GLN A 184 -14.26 7.90 -6.65
CA GLN A 184 -15.50 8.55 -7.08
C GLN A 184 -16.24 9.26 -5.94
N GLU A 185 -16.33 8.65 -4.75
CA GLU A 185 -16.96 9.29 -3.58
C GLU A 185 -16.19 10.51 -3.07
N LYS A 186 -14.87 10.60 -3.29
CA LYS A 186 -14.10 11.80 -2.94
C LYS A 186 -14.36 12.95 -3.88
N ASP A 187 -14.50 12.65 -5.17
CA ASP A 187 -14.74 13.65 -6.20
C ASP A 187 -16.20 14.15 -6.18
N ASN A 188 -17.14 13.30 -5.75
CA ASN A 188 -18.55 13.63 -5.58
C ASN A 188 -19.05 13.19 -4.20
N PRO A 189 -18.77 13.98 -3.13
CA PRO A 189 -19.28 13.67 -1.80
C PRO A 189 -20.82 13.68 -1.84
N PRO A 190 -21.50 12.73 -1.17
CA PRO A 190 -22.95 12.70 -1.13
C PRO A 190 -23.48 14.01 -0.53
N GLU A 191 -24.39 14.68 -1.23
CA GLU A 191 -25.12 15.84 -0.71
C GLU A 191 -25.69 15.47 0.66
N SER A 192 -25.38 16.28 1.67
CA SER A 192 -26.00 16.13 2.99
C SER A 192 -27.51 16.16 2.78
N ALA A 193 -28.20 15.13 3.26
CA ALA A 193 -29.65 15.11 3.30
C ALA A 193 -30.13 16.23 4.22
N SER A 194 -30.28 17.45 3.69
CA SER A 194 -31.11 18.48 4.29
C SER A 194 -32.56 18.01 4.10
N GLY A 195 -33.05 17.26 5.08
CA GLY A 195 -34.48 16.99 5.17
C GLY A 195 -35.23 18.33 5.18
N PRO A 196 -36.35 18.44 4.44
CA PRO A 196 -37.16 19.65 4.49
C PRO A 196 -37.65 19.83 5.92
N THR A 197 -37.36 21.00 6.48
CA THR A 197 -38.00 21.45 7.71
C THR A 197 -39.42 21.85 7.32
N ASP A 198 -40.39 20.95 7.49
CA ASP A 198 -41.79 21.32 7.37
C ASP A 198 -42.19 22.17 8.60
N ILE A 199 -42.74 23.34 8.28
CA ILE A 199 -43.34 24.36 9.18
C ILE A 199 -44.79 23.99 9.45
#